data_AF-A0A2E4W6M7-F1
#
_entry.id   AF-A0A2E4W6M7-F1
#
_cell.length_a   1.000
_cell.length_b   1.000
_cell.length_c   1.000
_cell.angle_alpha   90.00
_cell.angle_beta   90.00
_cell.angle_gamma   90.00
#
_symmetry.space_group_name_H-M   'P 1'
#
loop_
_entity.id
_entity.type
_entity.pdbx_description
1 polymer ?
#
loop_
_entity_poly.entity_id
_entity_poly.type
_entity_poly.pdbx_seq_one_letter_code
_entity_poly.pdbx_strand_id
1 'polypeptide(L)'
;MKQANPKLSKELQELCDQYKLDMADDFWLHPQSGKHILLHDAVMKIALQEGFTLTKIERHFHDGAQVCDVWGTLSYEGCREQHGDGEASPANCKSPVEKQFPSAMATKRAKDRLILTLLGQKAADEGRDPVILETKSDIESSDFARRDIPAAAPTDEGNQEQREFFFKEIKKIRSNNDHDGTWVETACDTLFGHRDVISLTAQELAQLSIALVRLDEQGTKGAKKADKVIAKAKGNS
;
A
#
# COMPACT_ATOMS: atom_id res chain seq x y z
N MET A 1 30.15 -0.23 22.81
CA MET A 1 30.84 0.42 21.67
C MET A 1 29.78 1.00 20.75
N LYS A 2 29.75 2.33 20.54
CA LYS A 2 28.89 2.92 19.50
C LYS A 2 29.53 2.57 18.17
N GLN A 3 28.91 1.68 17.38
CA GLN A 3 29.37 1.41 16.03
C GLN A 3 29.33 2.72 15.25
N ALA A 4 30.44 3.08 14.61
CA ALA A 4 30.51 4.23 13.72
C ALA A 4 29.45 4.04 12.64
N ASN A 5 28.61 5.05 12.44
CA ASN A 5 27.56 5.02 11.43
C ASN A 5 28.23 4.80 10.07
N PRO A 6 28.04 3.65 9.40
CA PRO A 6 28.74 3.37 8.15
C PRO A 6 28.33 4.45 7.15
N LYS A 7 29.32 5.10 6.55
CA LYS A 7 29.10 6.10 5.51
C LYS A 7 28.24 5.45 4.43
N LEU A 8 27.06 6.04 4.16
CA LEU A 8 26.17 5.59 3.10
C LEU A 8 26.95 5.46 1.78
N SER A 9 26.64 4.42 1.02
CA SER A 9 27.19 4.30 -0.33
C SER A 9 26.67 5.45 -1.19
N LYS A 10 27.45 5.84 -2.21
CA LYS A 10 27.08 6.96 -3.10
C LYS A 10 25.77 6.66 -3.82
N GLU A 11 25.59 5.40 -4.22
CA GLU A 11 24.44 4.89 -4.95
C GLU A 11 23.17 4.97 -4.10
N LEU A 12 23.25 4.62 -2.81
CA LEU A 12 22.12 4.71 -1.90
C LEU A 12 21.72 6.17 -1.64
N GLN A 13 22.71 7.08 -1.56
CA GLN A 13 22.44 8.50 -1.42
C GLN A 13 21.76 9.08 -2.68
N GLU A 14 22.25 8.71 -3.87
CA GLU A 14 21.62 9.09 -5.14
C GLU A 14 20.18 8.57 -5.25
N LEU A 15 19.91 7.35 -4.79
CA LEU A 15 18.56 6.78 -4.74
C LEU A 15 17.63 7.59 -3.83
N CYS A 16 18.10 7.93 -2.62
CA CYS A 16 17.35 8.75 -1.67
C CYS A 16 17.04 10.14 -2.23
N ASP A 17 18.03 10.77 -2.86
CA ASP A 17 17.86 12.10 -3.46
C ASP A 17 16.90 12.07 -4.64
N GLN A 18 17.01 11.07 -5.52
CA GLN A 18 16.15 10.89 -6.69
C GLN A 18 14.68 10.74 -6.30
N TYR A 19 14.38 9.86 -5.35
CA TYR A 19 13.01 9.50 -5.00
C TYR A 19 12.49 10.16 -3.72
N LYS A 20 13.30 11.03 -3.10
CA LYS A 20 13.01 11.72 -1.83
C LYS A 20 12.71 10.73 -0.70
N LEU A 21 13.57 9.72 -0.56
CA LEU A 21 13.45 8.69 0.47
C LEU A 21 14.19 9.10 1.73
N ASP A 22 13.64 8.75 2.88
CA ASP A 22 14.26 8.96 4.18
C ASP A 22 14.89 7.66 4.71
N MET A 23 16.15 7.74 5.13
CA MET A 23 16.90 6.56 5.58
C MET A 23 16.34 5.89 6.83
N ALA A 24 15.69 6.65 7.72
CA ALA A 24 15.09 6.09 8.92
C ALA A 24 13.71 5.51 8.62
N ASP A 25 12.99 6.10 7.67
CA ASP A 25 11.59 5.80 7.39
C ASP A 25 11.36 4.79 6.27
N ASP A 26 12.17 4.82 5.22
CA ASP A 26 11.96 4.08 3.97
C ASP A 26 12.86 2.84 3.83
N PHE A 27 13.78 2.63 4.79
CA PHE A 27 14.72 1.53 4.76
C PHE A 27 14.75 0.76 6.08
N TRP A 28 15.06 -0.53 5.96
CA TRP A 28 15.38 -1.41 7.05
C TRP A 28 16.84 -1.89 6.95
N LEU A 29 17.63 -1.69 8.00
CA LEU A 29 19.00 -2.18 8.07
C LEU A 29 19.00 -3.67 8.47
N HIS A 30 19.20 -4.57 7.51
CA HIS A 30 19.23 -6.02 7.75
C HIS A 30 20.43 -6.38 8.65
N PRO A 31 20.21 -6.80 9.92
CA PRO A 31 21.28 -6.91 10.92
C PRO A 31 22.40 -7.88 10.54
N GLN A 32 22.08 -8.95 9.81
CA GLN A 32 23.06 -9.98 9.46
C GLN A 32 23.94 -9.58 8.27
N SER A 33 23.37 -8.84 7.30
CA SER A 33 24.11 -8.43 6.10
C SER A 33 24.68 -7.02 6.15
N GLY A 34 24.17 -6.17 7.06
CA GLY A 34 24.46 -4.74 7.08
C GLY A 34 23.92 -3.95 5.89
N LYS A 35 23.07 -4.56 5.04
CA LYS A 35 22.45 -3.90 3.88
C LYS A 35 21.17 -3.17 4.28
N HIS A 36 20.90 -2.05 3.61
CA HIS A 36 19.63 -1.35 3.70
C HIS A 36 18.65 -1.94 2.68
N ILE A 37 17.49 -2.37 3.15
CA ILE A 37 16.42 -2.97 2.36
C ILE A 37 15.28 -1.96 2.28
N LEU A 38 14.77 -1.71 1.07
CA LEU A 38 13.62 -0.83 0.89
C LEU A 38 12.37 -1.43 1.53
N LEU A 39 11.66 -0.60 2.27
CA LEU A 39 10.32 -0.94 2.75
C LEU A 39 9.31 -0.82 1.62
N HIS A 40 8.19 -1.55 1.75
CA HIS A 40 7.12 -1.52 0.75
C HIS A 40 6.61 -0.12 0.43
N ASP A 41 6.40 0.72 1.45
CA ASP A 41 5.92 2.09 1.24
C ASP A 41 6.91 2.89 0.39
N ALA A 42 8.22 2.64 0.56
CA ALA A 42 9.27 3.22 -0.27
C ALA A 42 9.21 2.71 -1.71
N VAL A 43 9.02 1.39 -1.90
CA VAL A 43 8.84 0.79 -3.24
C VAL A 43 7.62 1.39 -3.94
N MET A 44 6.51 1.58 -3.23
CA MET A 44 5.30 2.20 -3.78
C MET A 44 5.49 3.70 -4.07
N LYS A 45 6.25 4.43 -3.25
CA LYS A 45 6.64 5.82 -3.55
C LYS A 45 7.42 5.92 -4.86
N ILE A 46 8.41 5.03 -5.05
CA ILE A 46 9.19 4.95 -6.29
C ILE A 46 8.27 4.63 -7.47
N ALA A 47 7.43 3.59 -7.33
CA ALA A 47 6.50 3.16 -8.37
C ALA A 47 5.57 4.30 -8.84
N LEU A 48 5.07 5.11 -7.91
CA LEU A 48 4.22 6.27 -8.24
C LEU A 48 4.99 7.31 -9.06
N GLN A 49 6.23 7.62 -8.70
CA GLN A 49 7.06 8.59 -9.43
C GLN A 49 7.47 8.08 -10.82
N GLU A 50 7.65 6.77 -10.94
CA GLU A 50 8.06 6.08 -12.16
C GLU A 50 6.87 5.72 -13.09
N GLY A 51 5.66 6.13 -12.71
CA GLY A 51 4.45 5.89 -13.49
C GLY A 51 4.14 4.40 -13.65
N PHE A 52 4.38 3.62 -12.60
CA PHE A 52 4.04 2.19 -12.58
C PHE A 52 2.56 1.98 -12.83
N THR A 53 2.24 1.09 -13.77
CA THR A 53 0.87 0.69 -14.08
C THR A 53 0.74 -0.81 -13.88
N LEU A 54 -0.20 -1.18 -13.01
CA LEU A 54 -0.57 -2.57 -12.78
C LEU A 54 -1.68 -2.95 -13.76
N THR A 55 -1.42 -3.92 -14.63
CA THR A 55 -2.34 -4.31 -15.72
C THR A 55 -3.19 -5.51 -15.33
N LYS A 56 -2.64 -6.43 -14.53
CA LYS A 56 -3.33 -7.66 -14.15
C LYS A 56 -2.88 -8.16 -12.78
N ILE A 57 -3.80 -8.79 -12.05
CA ILE A 57 -3.54 -9.55 -10.83
C ILE A 57 -4.27 -10.88 -10.93
N GLU A 58 -3.58 -11.98 -10.71
CA GLU A 58 -4.15 -13.32 -10.55
C GLU A 58 -3.78 -13.87 -9.18
N ARG A 59 -4.70 -14.61 -8.57
CA ARG A 59 -4.51 -15.19 -7.23
C ARG A 59 -4.76 -16.68 -7.30
N HIS A 60 -3.82 -17.42 -6.74
CA HIS A 60 -3.82 -18.87 -6.72
C HIS A 60 -3.71 -19.37 -5.28
N PHE A 61 -4.37 -20.47 -5.00
CA PHE A 61 -4.37 -21.12 -3.70
C PHE A 61 -3.66 -22.47 -3.87
N HIS A 62 -2.55 -22.67 -3.16
CA HIS A 62 -1.76 -23.90 -3.23
C HIS A 62 -1.44 -24.37 -1.81
N ASP A 63 -1.97 -25.53 -1.41
CA ASP A 63 -1.60 -26.24 -0.17
C ASP A 63 -1.49 -25.36 1.09
N GLY A 64 -2.44 -24.44 1.29
CA GLY A 64 -2.47 -23.53 2.44
C GLY A 64 -1.58 -22.29 2.32
N ALA A 65 -0.89 -22.12 1.20
CA ALA A 65 -0.25 -20.89 0.77
C ALA A 65 -1.11 -20.12 -0.23
N GLN A 66 -0.97 -18.80 -0.20
CA GLN A 66 -1.50 -17.86 -1.17
C GLN A 66 -0.38 -17.47 -2.12
N VAL A 67 -0.61 -17.65 -3.41
CA VAL A 67 0.27 -17.16 -4.45
C VAL A 67 -0.48 -16.07 -5.21
N CYS A 68 0.21 -14.98 -5.52
CA CYS A 68 -0.32 -13.86 -6.27
C CYS A 68 0.63 -13.57 -7.42
N ASP A 69 0.11 -13.56 -8.62
CA ASP A 69 0.81 -13.20 -9.84
C ASP A 69 0.34 -11.81 -10.26
N VAL A 70 1.29 -10.94 -10.61
CA VAL A 70 1.01 -9.57 -11.05
C VAL A 70 1.71 -9.28 -12.36
N TRP A 71 1.08 -8.46 -13.18
CA TRP A 71 1.64 -7.93 -14.42
C TRP A 71 1.55 -6.42 -14.42
N GLY A 72 2.56 -5.78 -15.00
CA GLY A 72 2.60 -4.34 -15.08
C GLY A 72 3.79 -3.80 -15.84
N THR A 73 3.82 -2.48 -15.97
CA THR A 73 4.81 -1.70 -16.71
C THR A 73 5.26 -0.49 -15.91
N LEU A 74 6.38 0.10 -16.28
CA LEU A 74 6.76 1.47 -15.91
C LEU A 74 6.51 2.42 -17.09
N SER A 75 6.36 3.71 -16.79
CA SER A 75 6.13 4.74 -17.80
C SER A 75 7.44 5.27 -18.38
N TYR A 76 8.21 4.42 -19.07
CA TYR A 76 9.40 4.84 -19.83
C TYR A 76 9.46 4.21 -21.23
N GLU A 77 10.17 4.85 -22.16
CA GLU A 77 10.28 4.40 -23.54
C GLU A 77 10.99 3.05 -23.64
N GLY A 78 10.40 2.10 -24.37
CA GLY A 78 10.95 0.75 -24.51
C GLY A 78 10.62 -0.19 -23.35
N CYS A 79 9.94 0.29 -22.30
CA CYS A 79 9.44 -0.56 -21.22
C CYS A 79 8.49 -1.63 -21.78
N ARG A 80 8.68 -2.87 -21.33
CA ARG A 80 7.82 -4.00 -21.67
C ARG A 80 7.05 -4.40 -20.44
N GLU A 81 5.86 -4.96 -20.64
CA GLU A 81 5.13 -5.59 -19.56
C GLU A 81 5.98 -6.73 -18.99
N GLN A 82 6.09 -6.73 -17.66
CA GLN A 82 6.77 -7.77 -16.91
C GLN A 82 5.77 -8.48 -15.99
N HIS A 83 6.15 -9.69 -15.63
CA HIS A 83 5.45 -10.52 -14.65
C HIS A 83 6.25 -10.56 -13.36
N GLY A 84 5.55 -10.57 -12.23
CA GLY A 84 6.12 -10.86 -10.93
C GLY A 84 5.19 -11.75 -10.12
N ASP A 85 5.77 -12.63 -9.32
CA ASP A 85 5.03 -13.48 -8.38
C ASP A 85 5.29 -13.06 -6.94
N GLY A 86 4.36 -13.40 -6.06
CA GLY A 86 4.47 -13.24 -4.62
C GLY A 86 3.76 -14.38 -3.92
N GLU A 87 4.48 -15.05 -3.02
CA GLU A 87 3.91 -16.11 -2.19
C GLU A 87 3.84 -15.67 -0.74
N ALA A 88 2.74 -15.97 -0.06
CA ALA A 88 2.63 -15.85 1.38
C ALA A 88 1.76 -16.94 2.00
N SER A 89 2.17 -17.41 3.17
CA SER A 89 1.46 -18.37 4.00
C SER A 89 1.61 -17.97 5.46
N PRO A 90 0.74 -18.47 6.37
CA PRO A 90 0.92 -18.22 7.80
C PRO A 90 2.29 -18.68 8.34
N ALA A 91 2.94 -19.64 7.67
CA ALA A 91 4.27 -20.12 8.04
C ALA A 91 5.39 -19.12 7.68
N ASN A 92 5.23 -18.35 6.60
CA ASN A 92 6.24 -17.39 6.13
C ASN A 92 5.87 -15.91 6.38
N CYS A 93 4.75 -15.66 7.05
CA CYS A 93 4.36 -14.37 7.58
C CYS A 93 4.89 -14.21 9.01
N LYS A 94 5.50 -13.07 9.34
CA LYS A 94 6.21 -12.90 10.61
C LYS A 94 5.29 -12.36 11.70
N SER A 95 4.42 -11.40 11.38
CA SER A 95 3.52 -10.82 12.38
C SER A 95 2.20 -11.60 12.53
N PRO A 96 1.56 -11.57 13.72
CA PRO A 96 0.23 -12.18 13.92
C PRO A 96 -0.85 -11.62 12.97
N VAL A 97 -0.70 -10.36 12.56
CA VAL A 97 -1.61 -9.70 11.61
C VAL A 97 -1.38 -10.26 10.20
N GLU A 98 -0.13 -10.30 9.72
CA GLU A 98 0.19 -10.86 8.40
C GLU A 98 -0.28 -12.31 8.24
N LYS A 99 -0.13 -13.12 9.29
CA LYS A 99 -0.59 -14.52 9.30
C LYS A 99 -2.10 -14.66 9.05
N GLN A 100 -2.89 -13.64 9.38
CA GLN A 100 -4.33 -13.60 9.12
C GLN A 100 -4.67 -13.14 7.69
N PHE A 101 -3.73 -12.47 7.01
CA PHE A 101 -3.93 -11.95 5.66
C PHE A 101 -2.85 -12.38 4.65
N PRO A 102 -2.62 -13.70 4.44
CA PRO A 102 -1.58 -14.14 3.50
C PRO A 102 -1.85 -13.66 2.06
N SER A 103 -3.10 -13.53 1.62
CA SER A 103 -3.40 -13.06 0.25
C SER A 103 -2.96 -11.62 0.00
N ALA A 104 -3.14 -10.74 1.00
CA ALA A 104 -2.66 -9.37 0.93
C ALA A 104 -1.12 -9.33 0.91
N MET A 105 -0.47 -10.18 1.71
CA MET A 105 0.98 -10.30 1.74
C MET A 105 1.57 -10.85 0.45
N ALA A 106 0.93 -11.85 -0.16
CA ALA A 106 1.31 -12.38 -1.46
C ALA A 106 1.26 -11.27 -2.52
N THR A 107 0.16 -10.51 -2.55
CA THR A 107 0.00 -9.37 -3.48
C THR A 107 1.05 -8.28 -3.26
N LYS A 108 1.34 -7.95 -1.99
CA LYS A 108 2.37 -6.98 -1.60
C LYS A 108 3.74 -7.40 -2.15
N ARG A 109 4.15 -8.64 -1.87
CA ARG A 109 5.42 -9.22 -2.33
C ARG A 109 5.53 -9.27 -3.85
N ALA A 110 4.43 -9.64 -4.52
CA ALA A 110 4.37 -9.71 -5.98
C ALA A 110 4.60 -8.33 -6.61
N LYS A 111 3.90 -7.30 -6.10
CA LYS A 111 4.08 -5.90 -6.53
C LYS A 111 5.51 -5.42 -6.30
N ASP A 112 6.05 -5.64 -5.10
CA ASP A 112 7.41 -5.18 -4.76
C ASP A 112 8.45 -5.79 -5.70
N ARG A 113 8.38 -7.11 -5.94
CA ARG A 113 9.28 -7.80 -6.88
C ARG A 113 9.14 -7.28 -8.30
N LEU A 114 7.91 -7.11 -8.79
CA LEU A 114 7.65 -6.60 -10.13
C LEU A 114 8.23 -5.18 -10.32
N ILE A 115 7.97 -4.28 -9.37
CA ILE A 115 8.48 -2.90 -9.40
C ILE A 115 10.01 -2.89 -9.40
N LEU A 116 10.64 -3.62 -8.48
CA LEU A 116 12.10 -3.69 -8.39
C LEU A 116 12.73 -4.29 -9.66
N THR A 117 12.08 -5.28 -10.27
CA THR A 117 12.52 -5.89 -11.54
C THR A 117 12.47 -4.87 -12.68
N LEU A 118 11.36 -4.14 -12.80
CA LEU A 118 11.20 -3.10 -13.81
C LEU A 118 12.19 -1.94 -13.63
N LEU A 119 12.49 -1.55 -12.38
CA LEU A 119 13.51 -0.55 -12.09
C LEU A 119 14.91 -1.01 -12.49
N GLY A 120 15.25 -2.28 -12.24
CA GLY A 120 16.48 -2.90 -12.69
C GLY A 120 16.59 -2.90 -14.22
N GLN A 121 15.49 -3.24 -14.91
CA GLN A 121 15.42 -3.17 -16.36
C GLN A 121 15.64 -1.74 -16.86
N LYS A 122 14.92 -0.75 -16.31
CA LYS A 122 15.08 0.67 -16.68
C LYS A 122 16.53 1.14 -16.53
N ALA A 123 17.16 0.82 -15.40
CA ALA A 123 18.55 1.18 -15.16
C ALA A 123 19.49 0.56 -16.22
N ALA A 124 19.29 -0.71 -16.56
CA ALA A 124 20.06 -1.39 -17.60
C ALA A 124 19.82 -0.77 -19.00
N ASP A 125 18.58 -0.43 -19.34
CA ASP A 125 18.22 0.23 -20.61
C ASP A 125 18.88 1.63 -20.72
N GLU A 126 19.08 2.31 -19.59
CA GLU A 126 19.78 3.59 -19.49
C GLU A 126 21.32 3.45 -19.39
N GLY A 127 21.86 2.23 -19.48
CA GLY A 127 23.30 1.97 -19.36
C GLY A 127 23.86 2.20 -17.95
N ARG A 128 22.99 2.25 -16.93
CA ARG A 128 23.37 2.29 -15.52
C ARG A 128 23.51 0.86 -15.00
N ASP A 129 24.41 0.65 -14.04
CA ASP A 129 24.42 -0.59 -13.28
C ASP A 129 23.05 -0.71 -12.60
N PRO A 130 22.26 -1.78 -12.83
CA PRO A 130 21.03 -1.97 -12.09
C PRO A 130 21.37 -1.85 -10.62
N VAL A 131 20.90 -0.77 -9.99
CA VAL A 131 21.07 -0.55 -8.56
C VAL A 131 20.71 -1.88 -7.94
N ILE A 132 21.67 -2.51 -7.26
CA ILE A 132 21.48 -3.81 -6.61
C ILE A 132 20.58 -3.54 -5.41
N LEU A 133 19.32 -3.21 -5.68
CA LEU A 133 18.18 -3.53 -4.87
C LEU A 133 18.10 -5.05 -5.01
N GLU A 134 19.00 -5.75 -4.30
CA GLU A 134 18.93 -7.19 -4.16
C GLU A 134 17.48 -7.47 -3.78
N THR A 135 16.73 -8.13 -4.69
CA THR A 135 15.29 -8.37 -4.62
C THR A 135 14.93 -9.38 -3.52
N LYS A 136 15.63 -9.31 -2.39
CA LYS A 136 15.17 -9.84 -1.13
C LYS A 136 14.22 -8.82 -0.53
N SER A 137 12.98 -8.86 -1.00
CA SER A 137 11.81 -8.37 -0.27
C SER A 137 11.61 -9.25 0.98
N ASP A 138 12.59 -9.30 1.87
CA ASP A 138 12.41 -9.79 3.22
C ASP A 138 11.76 -8.65 4.00
N ILE A 139 10.48 -8.41 3.75
CA ILE A 139 9.65 -7.59 4.64
C ILE A 139 9.69 -8.28 6.00
N GLU A 140 10.23 -7.60 6.99
CA GLU A 140 10.36 -8.13 8.34
C GLU A 140 9.26 -7.62 9.24
N SER A 141 8.87 -8.39 10.25
CA SER A 141 7.84 -7.97 11.23
C SER A 141 8.18 -6.67 11.96
N SER A 142 9.44 -6.23 11.94
CA SER A 142 9.86 -4.94 12.49
C SER A 142 9.29 -3.74 11.73
N ASP A 143 8.91 -3.90 10.47
CA ASP A 143 8.36 -2.82 9.63
C ASP A 143 6.96 -2.38 10.08
N PHE A 144 6.34 -3.18 10.97
CA PHE A 144 5.05 -2.91 11.59
C PHE A 144 5.12 -2.76 13.12
N ALA A 145 6.32 -2.88 13.71
CA ALA A 145 6.50 -2.39 15.06
C ALA A 145 6.31 -0.87 14.97
N ARG A 146 5.19 -0.36 15.51
CA ARG A 146 4.98 1.09 15.63
C ARG A 146 6.29 1.70 16.13
N ARG A 147 6.92 2.57 15.34
CA ARG A 147 7.85 3.54 15.91
C ARG A 147 7.10 4.17 17.07
N ASP A 148 7.71 4.22 18.24
CA ASP A 148 7.15 4.89 19.40
C ASP A 148 6.90 6.35 19.03
N ILE A 149 5.73 6.64 18.46
CA ILE A 149 5.21 7.99 18.32
C ILE A 149 5.05 8.44 19.78
N PRO A 150 5.77 9.49 20.23
CA PRO A 150 5.61 9.97 21.59
C PRO A 150 4.12 10.21 21.81
N ALA A 151 3.58 9.57 22.86
CA ALA A 151 2.18 9.58 23.20
C ALA A 151 1.71 10.99 23.57
N ALA A 152 1.48 11.83 22.57
CA ALA A 152 0.53 12.91 22.67
C ALA A 152 -0.81 12.34 22.20
N ALA A 153 -1.46 11.58 23.09
CA ALA A 153 -2.81 11.08 22.86
C ALA A 153 -3.77 12.28 22.76
N PRO A 154 -4.52 12.45 21.66
CA PRO A 154 -5.83 13.08 21.75
C PRO A 154 -6.71 12.11 22.54
N THR A 155 -7.34 12.58 23.62
CA THR A 155 -8.17 11.77 24.52
C THR A 155 -9.19 10.91 23.74
N ASP A 156 -9.06 9.59 23.92
CA ASP A 156 -9.51 8.49 23.05
C ASP A 156 -11.01 8.16 23.09
N GLU A 157 -11.84 8.89 23.84
CA GLU A 157 -13.25 8.50 24.03
C GLU A 157 -14.12 8.78 22.79
N GLY A 158 -13.86 9.89 22.08
CA GLY A 158 -14.62 10.23 20.87
C GLY A 158 -14.28 9.37 19.64
N ASN A 159 -13.06 8.84 19.57
CA ASN A 159 -12.60 8.04 18.42
C ASN A 159 -12.97 6.56 18.54
N GLN A 160 -13.15 6.04 19.76
CA GLN A 160 -13.54 4.66 19.96
C GLN A 160 -15.01 4.42 19.56
N GLU A 161 -15.93 5.27 20.00
CA GLU A 161 -17.34 5.17 19.59
C GLU A 161 -17.52 5.33 18.07
N GLN A 162 -16.75 6.22 17.45
CA GLN A 162 -16.79 6.43 15.99
C GLN A 162 -16.24 5.22 15.21
N ARG A 163 -15.16 4.60 15.69
CA ARG A 163 -14.62 3.35 15.12
C ARG A 163 -15.60 2.21 15.30
N GLU A 164 -16.17 2.05 16.49
CA GLU A 164 -17.14 1.00 16.78
C GLU A 164 -18.42 1.15 15.94
N PHE A 165 -18.90 2.38 15.75
CA PHE A 165 -20.03 2.68 14.86
C PHE A 165 -19.73 2.31 13.40
N PHE A 166 -18.57 2.72 12.88
CA PHE A 166 -18.14 2.41 11.52
C PHE A 166 -18.02 0.89 11.28
N PHE A 167 -17.39 0.16 12.19
CA PHE A 167 -17.29 -1.30 12.09
C PHE A 167 -18.62 -2.02 12.27
N LYS A 168 -19.54 -1.48 13.09
CA LYS A 168 -20.89 -2.02 13.25
C LYS A 168 -21.72 -1.88 11.97
N GLU A 169 -21.65 -0.73 11.29
CA GLU A 169 -22.36 -0.52 10.02
C GLU A 169 -21.75 -1.36 8.89
N ILE A 170 -20.42 -1.49 8.80
CA ILE A 170 -19.78 -2.43 7.85
C ILE A 170 -20.27 -3.88 8.07
N LYS A 171 -20.34 -4.33 9.33
CA LYS A 171 -20.84 -5.69 9.65
C LYS A 171 -22.30 -5.88 9.27
N LYS A 172 -23.14 -4.86 9.47
CA LYS A 172 -24.57 -4.87 9.12
C LYS A 172 -24.80 -4.90 7.60
N ILE A 173 -23.95 -4.20 6.84
CA ILE A 173 -23.99 -4.26 5.37
C ILE A 173 -23.55 -5.66 4.89
N ARG A 174 -22.51 -6.23 5.52
CA ARG A 174 -22.02 -7.60 5.22
C ARG A 174 -23.04 -8.70 5.53
N SER A 175 -23.93 -8.51 6.52
CA SER A 175 -24.98 -9.49 6.83
C SER A 175 -26.19 -9.42 5.91
N ASN A 176 -26.34 -8.33 5.14
CA ASN A 176 -27.55 -8.04 4.36
C ASN A 176 -27.35 -8.18 2.84
N ASN A 177 -26.13 -8.26 2.33
CA ASN A 177 -25.84 -8.39 0.90
C ASN A 177 -24.99 -9.63 0.61
N ASP A 178 -25.54 -10.53 -0.21
CA ASP A 178 -24.95 -11.79 -0.68
C ASP A 178 -23.97 -11.58 -1.87
N HIS A 179 -23.36 -10.39 -1.96
CA HIS A 179 -22.49 -10.00 -3.05
C HIS A 179 -21.02 -10.09 -2.62
N ASP A 180 -20.20 -10.63 -3.53
CA ASP A 180 -18.77 -10.81 -3.42
C ASP A 180 -18.10 -9.49 -2.99
N GLY A 181 -17.16 -9.55 -2.05
CA GLY A 181 -16.60 -8.40 -1.34
C GLY A 181 -15.84 -7.35 -2.17
N THR A 182 -16.00 -7.32 -3.49
CA THR A 182 -15.39 -6.41 -4.47
C THR A 182 -15.81 -4.95 -4.28
N TRP A 183 -16.99 -4.68 -3.73
CA TRP A 183 -17.47 -3.31 -3.49
C TRP A 183 -16.73 -2.62 -2.33
N VAL A 184 -16.30 -3.37 -1.30
CA VAL A 184 -15.52 -2.82 -0.18
C VAL A 184 -14.14 -2.38 -0.65
N GLU A 185 -13.53 -3.14 -1.54
CA GLU A 185 -12.21 -2.80 -2.12
C GLU A 185 -12.31 -1.56 -3.01
N THR A 186 -13.35 -1.45 -3.86
CA THR A 186 -13.58 -0.26 -4.70
C THR A 186 -13.85 1.00 -3.86
N ALA A 187 -14.64 0.86 -2.78
CA ALA A 187 -14.91 1.96 -1.87
C ALA A 187 -13.64 2.40 -1.11
N CYS A 188 -12.84 1.44 -0.63
CA CYS A 188 -11.56 1.70 0.02
C CYS A 188 -10.56 2.33 -0.94
N ASP A 189 -10.39 1.83 -2.16
CA ASP A 189 -9.47 2.41 -3.15
C ASP A 189 -9.87 3.84 -3.53
N THR A 190 -11.17 4.12 -3.63
CA THR A 190 -11.70 5.47 -3.89
C THR A 190 -11.50 6.41 -2.68
N LEU A 191 -11.68 5.91 -1.46
CA LEU A 191 -11.51 6.65 -0.21
C LEU A 191 -10.03 6.92 0.12
N PHE A 192 -9.15 5.94 -0.09
CA PHE A 192 -7.74 6.03 0.27
C PHE A 192 -6.86 6.57 -0.86
N GLY A 193 -7.33 6.54 -2.12
CA GLY A 193 -6.67 7.18 -3.26
C GLY A 193 -6.74 8.72 -3.23
N HIS A 194 -7.67 9.30 -2.47
CA HIS A 194 -7.74 10.73 -2.25
C HIS A 194 -7.05 11.12 -0.95
N ARG A 195 -5.84 11.72 -1.05
CA ARG A 195 -5.06 12.28 0.09
C ARG A 195 -5.86 13.20 1.01
N ASP A 196 -6.98 13.76 0.54
CA ASP A 196 -7.80 14.74 1.25
C ASP A 196 -8.83 14.11 2.21
N VAL A 197 -9.08 12.79 2.15
CA VAL A 197 -10.11 12.12 2.97
C VAL A 197 -9.80 12.14 4.46
N ILE A 198 -8.53 12.33 4.82
CA ILE A 198 -8.06 12.47 6.21
C ILE A 198 -8.65 13.73 6.89
N SER A 199 -9.14 14.70 6.13
CA SER A 199 -9.73 15.96 6.64
C SER A 199 -11.24 15.94 6.82
N LEU A 200 -11.93 14.85 6.45
CA LEU A 200 -13.39 14.77 6.56
C LEU A 200 -13.84 14.58 8.01
N THR A 201 -14.89 15.29 8.40
CA THR A 201 -15.57 15.09 9.68
C THR A 201 -16.31 13.75 9.70
N ALA A 202 -16.60 13.23 10.90
CA ALA A 202 -17.36 11.98 11.07
C ALA A 202 -18.73 12.01 10.35
N GLN A 203 -19.38 13.17 10.30
CA GLN A 203 -20.65 13.36 9.60
C GLN A 203 -20.48 13.27 8.07
N GLU A 204 -19.38 13.79 7.54
CA GLU A 204 -19.05 13.74 6.10
C GLU A 204 -18.64 12.34 5.66
N LEU A 205 -17.87 11.62 6.48
CA LEU A 205 -17.55 10.21 6.25
C LEU A 205 -18.82 9.35 6.21
N ALA A 206 -19.73 9.54 7.17
CA ALA A 206 -21.02 8.82 7.18
C ALA A 206 -21.87 9.14 5.94
N GLN A 207 -21.90 10.41 5.50
CA GLN A 207 -22.60 10.81 4.28
C GLN A 207 -21.96 10.22 3.03
N LEU A 208 -20.64 10.13 2.98
CA LEU A 208 -19.91 9.53 1.87
C LEU A 208 -20.16 8.01 1.82
N SER A 209 -20.12 7.31 2.95
CA SER A 209 -20.47 5.89 3.02
C SER A 209 -21.91 5.63 2.55
N ILE A 210 -22.88 6.45 2.96
CA ILE A 210 -24.27 6.34 2.48
C ILE A 210 -24.36 6.64 0.96
N ALA A 211 -23.60 7.59 0.46
CA ALA A 211 -23.58 7.92 -0.98
C ALA A 211 -22.95 6.80 -1.82
N LEU A 212 -21.89 6.16 -1.33
CA LEU A 212 -21.22 5.01 -1.95
C LEU A 212 -22.10 3.76 -1.95
N VAL A 213 -22.87 3.52 -0.89
CA VAL A 213 -23.87 2.43 -0.86
C VAL A 213 -25.00 2.69 -1.86
N ARG A 214 -25.45 3.95 -2.01
CA ARG A 214 -26.51 4.32 -2.98
C ARG A 214 -26.03 4.38 -4.43
N LEU A 215 -24.73 4.46 -4.65
CA LEU A 215 -24.08 4.38 -5.95
C LEU A 215 -24.32 3.01 -6.59
N ASP A 216 -24.32 1.96 -5.78
CA ASP A 216 -24.59 0.59 -6.19
C ASP A 216 -26.08 0.38 -6.57
N GLU A 217 -26.99 1.02 -5.82
CA GLU A 217 -28.44 0.89 -6.06
C GLU A 217 -28.96 1.75 -7.23
N GLN A 218 -28.30 2.88 -7.56
CA GLN A 218 -28.85 3.90 -8.47
C GLN A 218 -27.88 4.37 -9.57
N GLY A 219 -26.70 3.77 -9.67
CA GLY A 219 -25.70 4.09 -10.68
C GLY A 219 -25.26 5.56 -10.67
N THR A 220 -25.22 6.20 -11.84
CA THR A 220 -24.64 7.55 -12.07
C THR A 220 -25.25 8.68 -11.23
N LYS A 221 -26.44 8.49 -10.64
CA LYS A 221 -27.04 9.48 -9.73
C LYS A 221 -26.35 9.50 -8.36
N GLY A 222 -25.80 8.39 -7.89
CA GLY A 222 -25.03 8.32 -6.66
C GLY A 222 -23.67 9.03 -6.77
N ALA A 223 -22.99 8.89 -7.92
CA ALA A 223 -21.69 9.51 -8.19
C ALA A 223 -21.76 11.04 -8.01
N LYS A 224 -22.73 11.68 -8.69
CA LYS A 224 -22.95 13.14 -8.60
C LYS A 224 -23.26 13.61 -7.19
N LYS A 225 -23.82 12.75 -6.33
CA LYS A 225 -24.11 13.08 -4.94
C LYS A 225 -22.87 12.96 -4.06
N ALA A 226 -22.03 11.95 -4.29
CA ALA A 226 -20.71 11.82 -3.64
C ALA A 226 -19.80 13.01 -4.01
N ASP A 227 -19.72 13.36 -5.30
CA ASP A 227 -18.95 14.52 -5.77
C ASP A 227 -19.42 15.84 -5.12
N LYS A 228 -20.73 15.99 -4.93
CA LYS A 228 -21.30 17.17 -4.27
C LYS A 228 -20.98 17.25 -2.78
N VAL A 229 -20.91 16.10 -2.09
CA VAL A 229 -20.48 16.03 -0.68
C VAL A 229 -19.00 16.40 -0.58
N ILE A 230 -18.16 15.87 -1.47
CA ILE A 230 -16.72 16.18 -1.53
C ILE A 230 -16.50 17.67 -1.85
N ALA A 231 -17.21 18.23 -2.84
CA ALA A 231 -17.10 19.64 -3.22
C ALA A 231 -17.53 20.59 -2.09
N LYS A 232 -18.60 20.25 -1.35
CA LYS A 232 -19.06 21.01 -0.19
C LYS A 232 -18.06 20.97 0.96
N ALA A 233 -17.44 19.82 1.23
CA ALA A 233 -16.37 19.69 2.22
C ALA A 233 -15.14 20.54 1.86
N LYS A 234 -14.91 20.76 0.56
CA LYS A 234 -13.84 21.63 0.04
C LYS A 234 -14.14 23.13 0.07
N GLY A 235 -15.32 23.55 0.56
CA GLY A 235 -15.73 24.96 0.59
C GLY A 235 -16.03 25.56 -0.79
N ASN A 236 -16.10 24.72 -1.83
CA ASN A 236 -16.43 25.13 -3.19
C ASN A 236 -17.94 24.93 -3.41
N SER A 237 -18.74 25.97 -3.13
CA SER A 237 -20.18 26.00 -3.38
C SER A 237 -20.52 26.61 -4.73
#